data_AF-A0A957EUX1-F1
#
_entry.id   AF-A0A957EUX1-F1
#
_cell.length_a   1.000
_cell.length_b   1.000
_cell.length_c   1.000
_cell.angle_alpha   90.00
_cell.angle_beta   90.00
_cell.angle_gamma   90.00
#
_symmetry.space_group_name_H-M   'P 1'
#
loop_
_entity.id
_entity.type
_entity.pdbx_description
1 polymer ?
#
loop_
_entity_poly.entity_id
_entity_poly.type
_entity_poly.pdbx_seq_one_letter_code
_entity_poly.pdbx_strand_id
1 'polypeptide(L)'
;MLADIVAIQHDHLEALAHDWLAAGATAFCIWNPQDELLARWPLLANGTTNCVTPSLTASIRVGNLTIGALGVLGLDTERAKVRLQA
;
A
#
# COMPACT_ATOMS: atom_id res chain seq x y z
N MET A 1 -3.82 -14.54 7.51
CA MET A 1 -5.00 -14.01 6.77
C MET A 1 -4.63 -12.89 5.82
N LEU A 2 -4.23 -11.69 6.26
CA LEU A 2 -3.85 -10.63 5.31
C LEU A 2 -2.57 -11.00 4.52
N ALA A 3 -1.58 -11.61 5.17
CA ALA A 3 -0.38 -12.11 4.49
C ALA A 3 -0.72 -13.11 3.36
N ASP A 4 -1.68 -14.01 3.60
CA ASP A 4 -2.13 -14.98 2.60
C ASP A 4 -2.85 -14.30 1.43
N ILE A 5 -3.69 -13.29 1.71
CA ILE A 5 -4.35 -12.48 0.68
C ILE A 5 -3.31 -11.74 -0.15
N VAL A 6 -2.31 -11.12 0.49
CA VAL A 6 -1.22 -10.40 -0.19
C VAL A 6 -0.41 -11.35 -1.07
N ALA A 7 -0.15 -12.58 -0.62
CA ALA A 7 0.54 -13.59 -1.42
C ALA A 7 -0.31 -14.07 -2.62
N ILE A 8 -1.60 -14.32 -2.42
CA ILE A 8 -2.51 -14.78 -3.49
C ILE A 8 -2.76 -13.68 -4.53
N GLN A 9 -2.87 -12.43 -4.09
CA GLN A 9 -3.23 -11.28 -4.93
C GLN A 9 -2.02 -10.44 -5.34
N HIS A 10 -0.81 -11.00 -5.27
CA HIS A 10 0.42 -10.25 -5.46
C HIS A 10 0.43 -9.47 -6.79
N ASP A 11 0.10 -10.13 -7.90
CA ASP A 11 0.11 -9.51 -9.23
C ASP A 11 -0.90 -8.34 -9.34
N HIS A 12 -2.08 -8.48 -8.74
CA HIS A 12 -3.08 -7.40 -8.72
C HIS A 12 -2.62 -6.22 -7.85
N LEU A 13 -2.00 -6.51 -6.70
CA LEU A 13 -1.46 -5.48 -5.81
C LEU A 13 -0.26 -4.77 -6.43
N GLU A 14 0.58 -5.50 -7.18
CA GLU A 14 1.70 -4.93 -7.93
C GLU A 14 1.20 -4.03 -9.07
N ALA A 15 0.19 -4.45 -9.84
CA ALA A 15 -0.42 -3.60 -10.86
C ALA A 15 -1.00 -2.30 -10.24
N LEU A 16 -1.72 -2.43 -9.11
CA LEU A 16 -2.23 -1.27 -8.38
C LEU A 16 -1.10 -0.36 -7.88
N ALA A 17 -0.01 -0.94 -7.37
CA ALA A 17 1.15 -0.17 -6.95
C ALA A 17 1.78 0.58 -8.13
N HIS A 18 1.94 -0.06 -9.29
CA HIS A 18 2.44 0.58 -10.51
C HIS A 18 1.55 1.75 -10.95
N ASP A 19 0.22 1.63 -10.85
CA ASP A 19 -0.69 2.74 -11.16
C ASP A 19 -0.56 3.93 -10.18
N TRP A 20 -0.18 3.67 -8.92
CA TRP A 20 0.13 4.72 -7.96
C TRP A 20 1.48 5.38 -8.25
N LEU A 21 2.50 4.57 -8.57
CA LEU A 21 3.83 5.06 -8.93
C LEU A 21 3.79 5.89 -10.22
N ALA A 22 3.04 5.44 -11.23
CA ALA A 22 2.83 6.18 -12.48
C ALA A 22 2.07 7.51 -12.25
N ALA A 23 1.24 7.60 -11.20
CA ALA A 23 0.57 8.82 -10.80
C ALA A 23 1.48 9.78 -9.99
N GLY A 24 2.72 9.39 -9.70
CA GLY A 24 3.71 10.21 -8.98
C GLY A 24 3.98 9.77 -7.54
N ALA A 25 3.44 8.63 -7.08
CA ALA A 25 3.83 8.07 -5.80
C ALA A 25 5.30 7.62 -5.84
N THR A 26 5.97 7.70 -4.71
CA THR A 26 7.35 7.19 -4.56
C THR A 26 7.38 5.79 -3.98
N ALA A 27 6.35 5.42 -3.23
CA ALA A 27 6.18 4.07 -2.70
C ALA A 27 4.71 3.74 -2.41
N PHE A 28 4.42 2.45 -2.45
CA PHE A 28 3.15 1.84 -2.06
C PHE A 28 3.44 0.65 -1.16
N CYS A 29 2.79 0.59 0.00
CA CYS A 29 3.16 -0.33 1.08
C CYS A 29 1.90 -0.87 1.80
N ILE A 30 1.97 -2.10 2.28
CA ILE A 30 0.88 -2.78 3.00
C ILE A 30 1.40 -3.34 4.32
N TRP A 31 0.69 -3.07 5.41
CA TRP A 31 0.99 -3.54 6.76
C TRP A 31 -0.14 -4.39 7.33
N ASN A 32 0.22 -5.32 8.21
CA ASN A 32 -0.74 -6.00 9.07
C ASN A 32 -1.13 -5.12 10.29
N PRO A 33 -2.11 -5.53 11.12
CA PRO A 33 -2.53 -4.76 12.29
C PRO A 33 -1.48 -4.67 13.40
N GLN A 34 -0.37 -5.41 13.29
CA GLN A 34 0.78 -5.39 14.19
C GLN A 34 1.91 -4.47 13.67
N ASP A 35 1.62 -3.64 12.67
CA ASP A 35 2.58 -2.77 11.97
C ASP A 35 3.75 -3.51 11.28
N GLU A 36 3.58 -4.80 11.00
CA GLU A 36 4.52 -5.56 10.20
C GLU A 36 4.27 -5.30 8.71
N LEU A 37 5.32 -4.96 7.98
CA LEU A 37 5.27 -4.71 6.55
C LEU A 37 5.13 -6.03 5.78
N LEU A 38 4.00 -6.20 5.10
CA LEU A 38 3.68 -7.41 4.33
C LEU A 38 4.10 -7.31 2.87
N ALA A 39 3.97 -6.13 2.25
CA ALA A 39 4.38 -5.90 0.87
C ALA A 39 4.73 -4.44 0.61
N ARG A 40 5.59 -4.20 -0.40
CA ARG A 40 6.11 -2.89 -0.74
C ARG A 40 6.57 -2.81 -2.20
N TRP A 41 6.34 -1.66 -2.82
CA TRP A 41 6.77 -1.35 -4.17
C TRP A 41 7.16 0.13 -4.29
N PRO A 42 8.16 0.49 -5.12
CA PRO A 42 9.06 -0.42 -5.84
C PRO A 42 10.11 -1.01 -4.89
N LEU A 43 10.60 -2.23 -5.15
CA LEU A 43 11.79 -2.75 -4.49
C LEU A 43 13.03 -2.10 -5.11
N LEU A 44 13.75 -1.31 -4.31
CA LEU A 44 15.04 -0.74 -4.73
C LEU A 44 16.09 -1.86 -4.81
N ALA A 45 17.21 -1.61 -5.49
CA ALA A 45 18.27 -2.60 -5.71
C ALA A 45 18.87 -3.21 -4.43
N ASN A 46 18.71 -2.54 -3.29
CA ASN A 46 19.09 -3.04 -1.96
C ASN A 46 17.99 -3.90 -1.29
N GLY A 47 16.93 -4.25 -2.02
CA GLY A 47 15.76 -4.99 -1.54
C GLY A 47 14.83 -4.17 -0.66
N THR A 48 15.04 -2.85 -0.51
CA THR A 48 14.23 -2.00 0.37
C THR A 48 13.31 -1.07 -0.40
N THR A 49 12.24 -0.63 0.26
CA THR A 49 11.41 0.49 -0.17
C THR A 49 11.29 1.40 1.02
N ASN A 50 11.41 2.72 0.82
CA ASN A 50 11.14 3.65 1.90
C ASN A 50 9.62 3.69 2.13
N CYS A 51 9.14 2.92 3.10
CA CYS A 51 7.75 2.94 3.56
C CYS A 51 7.58 3.78 4.83
N VAL A 52 8.54 4.66 5.16
CA VAL A 52 8.53 5.42 6.40
C VAL A 52 7.57 6.61 6.26
N THR A 53 6.53 6.64 7.08
CA THR A 53 5.50 7.70 7.13
C THR A 53 4.75 7.90 5.81
N PRO A 54 3.71 7.09 5.53
CA PRO A 54 2.83 7.27 4.38
C PRO A 54 2.23 8.67 4.35
N SER A 55 2.24 9.31 3.18
CA SER A 55 1.53 10.58 2.96
C SER A 55 0.01 10.37 2.99
N LEU A 56 -0.42 9.19 2.54
CA LEU A 56 -1.81 8.74 2.57
C LEU A 56 -1.89 7.33 3.14
N THR A 57 -2.93 7.06 3.92
CA THR A 57 -3.18 5.76 4.52
C THR A 57 -4.66 5.41 4.45
N ALA A 58 -4.96 4.15 4.14
CA ALA A 58 -6.30 3.59 4.18
C ALA A 58 -6.31 2.26 4.92
N SER A 59 -7.34 2.03 5.72
CA SER A 59 -7.55 0.76 6.42
C SER A 59 -8.04 -0.30 5.45
N ILE A 60 -7.40 -1.47 5.45
CA ILE A 60 -7.90 -2.66 4.76
C ILE A 60 -8.91 -3.33 5.69
N ARG A 61 -10.16 -3.48 5.25
CA ARG A 61 -11.26 -4.02 6.06
C ARG A 61 -11.90 -5.25 5.42
N VAL A 62 -12.26 -6.21 6.25
CA VAL A 62 -13.14 -7.34 5.89
C VAL A 62 -14.36 -7.28 6.80
N GLY A 63 -15.50 -6.89 6.23
CA GLY A 63 -16.66 -6.49 7.01
C GLY A 63 -16.32 -5.31 7.94
N ASN A 64 -16.58 -5.47 9.23
CA ASN A 64 -16.28 -4.44 10.25
C ASN A 64 -14.88 -4.58 10.87
N LEU A 65 -14.10 -5.58 10.46
CA LEU A 65 -12.77 -5.82 11.01
C LEU A 65 -11.71 -5.14 10.15
N THR A 66 -10.89 -4.27 10.76
CA THR A 66 -9.65 -3.80 10.14
C THR A 66 -8.61 -4.90 10.23
N ILE A 67 -8.10 -5.35 9.08
CA ILE A 67 -7.13 -6.45 8.97
C ILE A 67 -5.75 -5.99 8.52
N GLY A 68 -5.57 -4.69 8.30
CA GLY A 68 -4.28 -4.06 7.98
C GLY A 68 -4.45 -2.64 7.46
N ALA A 69 -3.38 -2.10 6.90
CA ALA A 69 -3.35 -0.77 6.31
C ALA A 69 -2.59 -0.79 4.99
N LEU A 70 -3.00 0.10 4.09
CA LEU A 70 -2.32 0.41 2.84
C LEU A 70 -1.86 1.85 2.92
N GLY A 71 -0.66 2.12 2.43
CA GLY A 71 -0.06 3.45 2.45
C GLY A 71 0.57 3.81 1.12
N VAL A 72 0.43 5.07 0.75
CA VAL A 72 1.00 5.68 -0.45
C VAL A 72 1.89 6.84 -0.01
N LEU A 73 3.11 6.90 -0.55
CA LEU A 73 4.08 7.94 -0.28
C LEU A 73 4.27 8.84 -1.50
N GLY A 74 4.60 10.11 -1.25
CA GLY A 74 4.96 11.07 -2.31
C GLY A 74 3.76 11.68 -3.05
N LEU A 75 2.52 11.34 -2.65
CA LEU A 75 1.29 11.96 -3.14
C LEU A 75 0.42 12.36 -1.95
N ASP A 76 -0.07 13.61 -1.91
CA ASP A 76 -1.03 14.08 -0.88
C ASP A 76 -2.25 14.81 -1.46
N THR A 77 -2.35 14.86 -2.79
CA THR A 77 -3.39 15.65 -3.47
C THR A 77 -4.80 15.18 -3.11
N GLU A 78 -5.78 16.08 -3.15
CA GLU A 78 -7.19 15.72 -2.90
C GLU A 78 -7.69 14.62 -3.85
N ARG A 79 -7.23 14.63 -5.10
CA ARG A 79 -7.55 13.56 -6.06
C ARG A 79 -7.01 12.20 -5.61
N ALA A 80 -5.80 12.17 -5.05
CA ALA A 80 -5.21 10.95 -4.51
C ALA A 80 -5.94 10.46 -3.25
N LYS A 81 -6.38 11.37 -2.37
CA LYS A 81 -7.23 11.02 -1.21
C LYS A 81 -8.54 10.37 -1.65
N VAL A 82 -9.24 10.97 -2.62
CA VAL A 82 -10.50 10.42 -3.16
C VAL A 82 -10.27 9.06 -3.80
N ARG A 83 -9.21 8.90 -4.61
CA ARG A 83 -8.88 7.60 -5.23
C ARG A 83 -8.60 6.51 -4.19
N LEU A 84 -7.99 6.86 -3.05
CA LEU A 84 -7.67 5.92 -1.99
C LEU A 84 -8.91 5.49 -1.18
N GLN A 85 -9.95 6.32 -1.15
CA GLN A 85 -11.19 6.08 -0.42
C GLN A 85 -12.28 5.40 -1.28
N ALA A 86 -12.11 5.39 -2.61
CA ALA A 86 -13.01 4.78 -3.58
C ALA A 86 -12.83 3.26 -3.64
#